data_AF-A0A8D9E9H5-F1
#
_entry.id   AF-A0A8D9E9H5-F1
#
_cell.length_a   1.000
_cell.length_b   1.000
_cell.length_c   1.000
_cell.angle_alpha   90.00
_cell.angle_beta   90.00
_cell.angle_gamma   90.00
#
_symmetry.space_group_name_H-M   'P 1'
#
loop_
_entity.id
_entity.type
_entity.pdbx_description
1 polymer ?
#
loop_
_entity_poly.entity_id
_entity_poly.type
_entity_poly.pdbx_seq_one_letter_code
_entity_poly.pdbx_strand_id
1 'polypeptide(L)'
;MCDINLYCNVKRCRKIISATDNGTIWITRCSHAFCNEDGIQLSTTAAKYVSCPACNSQLDLKQDIVRKDTNPSEMWKSTILAGLKPEMIIDIVNRSSSFWYYQLSNENLYQSKLNKHLKYKMLEMKTQHQSEINKMNNELSLAKQKIQATNKDLE
;
A
#
# COMPACT_ATOMS: atom_id res chain seq x y z
N MET A 1 -15.65 10.59 -11.30
CA MET A 1 -15.52 9.40 -10.44
C MET A 1 -14.14 9.45 -9.81
N CYS A 2 -13.97 9.18 -8.52
CA CYS A 2 -12.61 9.07 -7.95
C CYS A 2 -11.88 7.93 -8.65
N ASP A 3 -10.65 8.17 -9.12
CA ASP A 3 -9.82 7.13 -9.71
C ASP A 3 -9.44 6.12 -8.63
N ILE A 4 -10.12 4.97 -8.64
CA ILE A 4 -9.82 3.85 -7.74
C ILE A 4 -8.62 3.11 -8.32
N ASN A 5 -7.45 3.36 -7.73
CA ASN A 5 -6.23 2.68 -8.13
C ASN A 5 -6.08 1.34 -7.41
N LEU A 6 -5.55 0.37 -8.14
CA LEU A 6 -5.18 -0.93 -7.58
C LEU A 6 -3.67 -0.96 -7.30
N TYR A 7 -3.32 -1.32 -6.07
CA TYR A 7 -1.93 -1.35 -5.62
C TYR A 7 -1.44 -2.78 -5.47
N CYS A 8 -0.17 -3.03 -5.79
CA CYS A 8 0.47 -4.31 -5.48
C CYS A 8 0.37 -4.58 -3.97
N ASN A 9 -0.13 -5.77 -3.61
CA ASN A 9 -0.35 -6.17 -2.22
C ASN A 9 0.94 -6.65 -1.52
N VAL A 10 2.09 -6.70 -2.21
CA VAL A 10 3.40 -6.81 -1.55
C VAL A 10 3.68 -5.49 -0.81
N LYS A 11 3.76 -5.56 0.53
CA LYS A 11 3.88 -4.39 1.42
C LYS A 11 5.03 -3.44 1.08
N ARG A 12 6.14 -3.97 0.54
CA ARG A 12 7.31 -3.18 0.16
C ARG A 12 7.25 -2.63 -1.28
N CYS A 13 6.43 -3.21 -2.15
CA CYS A 13 6.35 -2.84 -3.57
C CYS A 13 5.36 -1.70 -3.81
N ARG A 14 4.08 -1.93 -3.47
CA ARG A 14 3.03 -0.89 -3.49
C ARG A 14 2.87 -0.12 -4.81
N LYS A 15 3.39 -0.63 -5.93
CA LYS A 15 3.21 -0.05 -7.26
C LYS A 15 1.73 0.02 -7.63
N ILE A 16 1.34 1.07 -8.34
CA ILE A 16 0.01 1.20 -8.95
C ILE A 16 -0.02 0.31 -10.19
N ILE A 17 -0.86 -0.71 -10.19
CA ILE A 17 -0.85 -1.77 -11.21
C ILE A 17 -1.29 -1.24 -12.58
N SER A 18 -2.25 -0.33 -12.63
CA SER A 18 -2.70 0.32 -13.88
C SER A 18 -1.59 1.14 -14.56
N ALA A 19 -0.56 1.56 -13.80
CA ALA A 19 0.59 2.29 -14.32
C ALA A 19 1.76 1.38 -14.72
N THR A 20 1.62 0.05 -14.57
CA THR A 20 2.69 -0.93 -14.86
C THR A 20 2.33 -1.85 -16.02
N ASP A 21 3.32 -2.17 -16.87
CA ASP A 21 3.29 -3.23 -17.89
C ASP A 21 1.98 -3.34 -18.68
N ASN A 22 1.52 -2.21 -19.22
CA ASN A 22 0.31 -2.07 -20.04
C ASN A 22 -0.96 -2.65 -19.38
N GLY A 23 -1.06 -2.65 -18.04
CA GLY A 23 -2.23 -3.18 -17.34
C GLY A 23 -2.16 -4.69 -17.06
N THR A 24 -0.99 -5.31 -17.12
CA THR A 24 -0.84 -6.70 -16.68
C THR A 24 -0.93 -6.80 -15.16
N ILE A 25 -1.82 -7.67 -14.67
CA ILE A 25 -2.01 -7.94 -13.24
C ILE A 25 -1.95 -9.44 -12.97
N TRP A 26 -1.46 -9.81 -11.79
CA TRP A 26 -1.54 -11.16 -11.26
C TRP A 26 -2.46 -11.19 -10.05
N ILE A 27 -3.46 -12.08 -10.07
CA ILE A 27 -4.48 -12.23 -9.03
C ILE A 27 -4.37 -13.62 -8.44
N THR A 28 -4.48 -13.72 -7.12
CA THR A 28 -4.51 -15.00 -6.40
C THR A 28 -5.93 -15.37 -5.97
N ARG A 29 -6.17 -16.65 -5.66
CA ARG A 29 -7.46 -17.14 -5.12
C ARG A 29 -7.91 -16.43 -3.83
N CYS A 30 -6.95 -15.94 -3.04
CA CYS A 30 -7.22 -15.17 -1.82
C CYS A 30 -7.45 -13.68 -2.09
N SER A 31 -7.79 -13.35 -3.35
CA SER A 31 -8.12 -12.00 -3.81
C SER A 31 -6.99 -10.98 -3.68
N HIS A 32 -5.73 -11.38 -3.56
CA HIS A 32 -4.59 -10.46 -3.62
C HIS A 32 -4.11 -10.23 -5.05
N ALA A 33 -3.76 -8.98 -5.34
CA ALA A 33 -3.29 -8.43 -6.60
C ALA A 33 -1.80 -8.06 -6.54
N PHE A 34 -1.08 -8.39 -7.60
CA PHE A 34 0.36 -8.17 -7.73
C PHE A 34 0.67 -7.50 -9.06
N CYS A 35 1.68 -6.61 -9.06
CA CYS A 35 2.24 -6.10 -10.31
C CYS A 35 2.92 -7.24 -11.08
N ASN A 36 3.23 -6.99 -12.35
CA ASN A 36 3.77 -8.03 -13.20
C ASN A 36 5.11 -8.59 -12.69
N GLU A 37 6.00 -7.77 -12.12
CA GLU A 37 7.29 -8.26 -11.63
C GLU A 37 7.12 -9.20 -10.43
N ASP A 38 6.36 -8.80 -9.41
CA ASP A 38 6.08 -9.63 -8.23
C ASP A 38 5.26 -10.88 -8.61
N GLY A 39 4.34 -10.74 -9.56
CA GLY A 39 3.52 -11.85 -10.06
C GLY A 39 4.30 -12.90 -10.85
N ILE A 40 5.27 -12.47 -11.66
CA ILE A 40 6.21 -13.39 -12.33
C ILE A 40 7.02 -14.15 -11.29
N GLN A 41 7.55 -13.48 -10.27
CA GLN A 41 8.28 -14.18 -9.20
C GLN A 41 7.40 -15.19 -8.47
N LEU A 42 6.15 -14.81 -8.17
CA LEU A 42 5.18 -15.69 -7.52
C LEU A 42 4.86 -16.93 -8.36
N SER A 43 4.70 -16.77 -9.68
CA SER A 43 4.34 -17.86 -10.60
C SER A 43 5.50 -18.74 -11.03
N THR A 44 6.73 -18.20 -11.07
CA THR A 44 7.95 -18.93 -11.47
C THR A 44 8.64 -19.62 -10.30
N THR A 45 8.18 -19.40 -9.07
CA THR A 45 8.67 -20.13 -7.90
C THR A 45 8.39 -21.63 -8.08
N ALA A 46 9.43 -22.39 -8.45
CA ALA A 46 9.38 -23.82 -8.74
C ALA A 46 9.07 -24.71 -7.51
N ALA A 47 8.79 -24.11 -6.35
CA ALA A 47 8.47 -24.84 -5.14
C ALA A 47 7.04 -25.39 -5.22
N LYS A 48 6.86 -26.65 -4.82
CA LYS A 48 5.55 -27.31 -4.65
C LYS A 48 4.57 -26.57 -3.71
N TYR A 49 5.04 -25.55 -3.00
CA TYR A 49 4.31 -24.82 -1.97
C TYR A 49 4.54 -23.31 -2.12
N VAL A 50 3.79 -22.68 -3.02
CA VAL A 50 3.83 -21.22 -3.15
C VAL A 50 2.86 -20.63 -2.13
N SER A 51 3.32 -19.67 -1.33
CA SER A 51 2.46 -18.94 -0.38
C SER A 51 2.22 -17.52 -0.87
N CYS A 52 1.00 -17.03 -0.70
CA CYS A 52 0.65 -15.65 -1.03
C CYS A 52 1.53 -14.67 -0.22
N PRO A 53 2.30 -13.76 -0.84
CA PRO A 53 3.18 -12.83 -0.13
C PRO A 53 2.44 -11.81 0.76
N ALA A 54 1.14 -11.65 0.55
CA ALA A 54 0.32 -10.68 1.29
C ALA A 54 -0.29 -11.29 2.57
N CYS A 55 -0.79 -12.53 2.52
CA CYS A 55 -1.52 -13.17 3.61
C CYS A 55 -1.03 -14.56 4.02
N ASN A 56 0.03 -15.07 3.38
CA ASN A 56 0.61 -16.40 3.60
C ASN A 56 -0.35 -17.59 3.35
N SER A 57 -1.48 -17.36 2.66
CA SER A 57 -2.33 -18.47 2.22
C SER A 57 -1.59 -19.33 1.20
N GLN A 58 -1.72 -20.65 1.33
CA GLN A 58 -1.11 -21.63 0.45
C GLN A 58 -1.81 -21.60 -0.93
N LEU A 59 -1.00 -21.65 -2.00
CA LEU A 59 -1.41 -21.60 -3.41
C LEU A 59 -0.91 -22.88 -4.10
N ASP A 60 -1.64 -23.98 -3.88
CA ASP A 60 -1.23 -25.33 -4.29
C ASP A 60 -1.67 -25.68 -5.72
N LEU A 61 -2.63 -24.93 -6.27
CA LEU A 61 -3.19 -25.22 -7.58
C LEU A 61 -2.68 -24.22 -8.62
N LYS A 62 -2.50 -24.69 -9.86
CA LYS A 62 -2.11 -23.83 -10.98
C LYS A 62 -3.11 -22.70 -11.21
N GLN A 63 -4.40 -22.92 -10.93
CA GLN A 63 -5.44 -21.87 -11.01
C GLN A 63 -5.46 -20.89 -9.84
N ASP A 64 -4.68 -21.13 -8.78
CA ASP A 64 -4.66 -20.24 -7.61
C ASP A 64 -3.94 -18.93 -7.88
N ILE A 65 -3.19 -18.84 -9.00
CA ILE A 65 -2.49 -17.65 -9.47
C ILE A 65 -2.87 -17.45 -10.94
N VAL A 66 -3.49 -16.32 -11.25
CA VAL A 66 -4.00 -16.02 -12.59
C VAL A 66 -3.46 -14.69 -13.07
N ARG A 67 -2.84 -14.69 -14.24
CA ARG A 67 -2.48 -13.47 -14.97
C ARG A 67 -3.72 -12.93 -15.71
N LYS A 68 -3.98 -11.64 -15.60
CA LYS A 68 -5.05 -10.92 -16.30
C LYS A 68 -4.51 -9.64 -16.92
N ASP A 69 -5.29 -9.13 -17.86
CA ASP A 69 -5.11 -7.82 -18.48
C ASP A 69 -6.22 -6.90 -17.95
N THR A 70 -5.85 -5.75 -17.40
CA THR A 70 -6.78 -4.74 -16.89
C THR A 70 -7.33 -3.83 -17.99
N ASN A 71 -6.78 -3.89 -19.21
CA ASN A 71 -7.26 -3.15 -20.35
C ASN A 71 -7.43 -4.04 -21.60
N PRO A 72 -8.33 -5.04 -21.55
CA PRO A 72 -8.57 -5.94 -22.67
C PRO A 72 -9.24 -5.23 -23.84
N SER A 73 -9.16 -5.81 -25.04
CA SER A 73 -9.80 -5.27 -26.26
C SER A 73 -11.34 -5.25 -26.17
N GLU A 74 -11.99 -4.36 -26.92
CA GLU A 74 -13.46 -4.28 -26.99
C GLU A 74 -14.11 -5.59 -27.47
N MET A 75 -13.45 -6.30 -28.39
CA MET A 75 -13.89 -7.62 -28.84
C MET A 75 -13.89 -8.64 -27.69
N TRP A 76 -12.84 -8.63 -26.85
CA TRP A 76 -12.77 -9.51 -25.70
C TRP A 76 -13.88 -9.19 -24.69
N LYS A 77 -14.11 -7.90 -24.38
CA LYS A 77 -15.18 -7.46 -23.47
C LYS A 77 -16.56 -7.93 -23.94
N SER A 78 -16.79 -7.90 -25.26
CA SER A 78 -18.07 -8.31 -25.87
C SER A 78 -18.29 -9.82 -25.87
N THR A 79 -17.23 -10.62 -25.80
CA THR A 79 -17.29 -12.08 -26.01
C THR A 79 -17.10 -12.89 -24.73
N ILE A 80 -16.41 -12.36 -23.72
CA ILE A 80 -16.00 -13.13 -22.53
C ILE A 80 -17.17 -13.73 -21.73
N LEU A 81 -18.33 -13.08 -21.74
CA LEU A 81 -19.55 -13.58 -21.05
C LEU A 81 -20.64 -14.06 -22.01
N ALA A 82 -20.42 -14.00 -23.32
CA ALA A 82 -21.41 -14.39 -24.31
C ALA A 82 -21.72 -15.91 -24.21
N GLY A 83 -23.00 -16.26 -24.26
CA GLY A 83 -23.46 -17.65 -24.14
C GLY A 83 -23.65 -18.15 -22.71
N LEU A 84 -23.29 -17.37 -21.68
CA LEU A 84 -23.61 -17.68 -20.29
C LEU A 84 -25.06 -17.31 -19.96
N LYS A 85 -25.67 -18.08 -19.06
CA LYS A 85 -27.00 -17.74 -18.52
C LYS A 85 -26.93 -16.47 -17.66
N PRO A 86 -27.99 -15.66 -17.60
CA PRO A 86 -28.01 -14.42 -16.79
C PRO A 86 -27.58 -14.62 -15.33
N GLU A 87 -27.95 -15.74 -14.71
CA GLU A 87 -27.62 -16.01 -13.30
C GLU A 87 -26.10 -16.16 -13.09
N MET A 88 -25.42 -16.81 -14.04
CA MET A 88 -23.96 -16.99 -14.00
C MET A 88 -23.24 -15.64 -14.20
N ILE A 89 -23.76 -14.81 -15.11
CA ILE A 89 -23.22 -13.46 -15.35
C ILE A 89 -23.29 -12.63 -14.07
N ILE A 90 -24.43 -12.65 -13.38
CA ILE A 90 -24.62 -11.92 -12.11
C ILE A 90 -23.66 -12.45 -11.03
N ASP A 91 -23.46 -13.77 -10.90
CA ASP A 91 -22.48 -14.34 -9.97
C ASP A 91 -21.05 -13.86 -10.26
N ILE A 92 -20.63 -13.86 -11.54
CA ILE A 92 -19.31 -13.37 -11.96
C ILE A 92 -19.13 -11.89 -11.62
N VAL A 93 -20.14 -11.06 -11.89
CA VAL A 93 -20.12 -9.62 -11.55
C VAL A 93 -20.02 -9.43 -10.04
N ASN A 94 -20.80 -10.15 -9.24
CA ASN A 94 -20.75 -10.06 -7.78
C ASN A 94 -19.38 -10.44 -7.20
N ARG A 95 -18.75 -11.49 -7.73
CA ARG A 95 -17.39 -11.90 -7.33
C ARG A 95 -16.35 -10.85 -7.71
N SER A 96 -16.47 -10.29 -8.91
CA SER A 96 -15.58 -9.23 -9.40
C SER A 96 -15.72 -7.94 -8.57
N SER A 97 -16.94 -7.56 -8.20
CA SER A 97 -17.21 -6.43 -7.30
C SER A 97 -16.65 -6.69 -5.90
N SER A 98 -16.85 -7.90 -5.36
CA SER A 98 -16.31 -8.30 -4.06
C SER A 98 -14.79 -8.21 -3.99
N PHE A 99 -14.10 -8.57 -5.09
CA PHE A 99 -12.67 -8.38 -5.22
C PHE A 99 -12.28 -6.89 -5.08
N TRP A 100 -12.96 -5.98 -5.78
CA TRP A 100 -12.67 -4.54 -5.66
C TRP A 100 -12.97 -3.98 -4.27
N TYR A 101 -14.07 -4.40 -3.64
CA TYR A 101 -14.36 -4.00 -2.26
C TYR A 101 -13.28 -4.47 -1.29
N TYR A 102 -12.80 -5.70 -1.44
CA TYR A 102 -11.70 -6.23 -0.65
C TYR A 102 -10.42 -5.40 -0.83
N GLN A 103 -10.07 -5.07 -2.07
CA GLN A 103 -8.90 -4.26 -2.38
C GLN A 103 -8.98 -2.85 -1.80
N LEU A 104 -10.15 -2.20 -1.91
CA LEU A 104 -10.36 -0.88 -1.33
C LEU A 104 -10.32 -0.91 0.21
N SER A 105 -10.90 -1.94 0.84
CA SER A 105 -10.86 -2.11 2.29
C SER A 105 -9.42 -2.30 2.80
N ASN A 106 -8.63 -3.12 2.10
CA ASN A 106 -7.22 -3.31 2.39
C ASN A 106 -6.43 -2.01 2.25
N GLU A 107 -6.70 -1.23 1.21
CA GLU A 107 -6.05 0.07 1.00
C GLU A 107 -6.38 1.05 2.12
N ASN A 108 -7.66 1.16 2.50
CA ASN A 108 -8.11 2.00 3.59
C ASN A 108 -7.44 1.62 4.93
N LEU A 109 -7.32 0.32 5.21
CA LEU A 109 -6.63 -0.18 6.39
C LEU A 109 -5.14 0.17 6.38
N TYR A 110 -4.48 0.01 5.23
CA TYR A 110 -3.08 0.37 5.04
C TYR A 110 -2.85 1.86 5.29
N GLN A 111 -3.63 2.72 4.64
CA GLN A 111 -3.52 4.18 4.78
C GLN A 111 -3.83 4.63 6.21
N SER A 112 -4.82 4.03 6.87
CA SER A 112 -5.12 4.31 8.28
C SER A 112 -3.94 3.99 9.20
N LYS A 113 -3.30 2.83 9.00
CA LYS A 113 -2.10 2.45 9.78
C LYS A 113 -0.91 3.38 9.50
N LEU A 114 -0.67 3.70 8.23
CA LEU A 114 0.40 4.62 7.83
C LEU A 114 0.19 6.01 8.45
N ASN A 115 -1.03 6.55 8.38
CA ASN A 115 -1.37 7.83 8.98
C ASN A 115 -1.19 7.84 10.50
N LYS A 116 -1.58 6.77 11.20
CA LYS A 116 -1.34 6.65 12.65
C LYS A 116 0.16 6.66 12.98
N HIS A 117 0.95 5.90 12.22
CA HIS A 117 2.40 5.85 12.37
C HIS A 117 3.07 7.21 12.13
N LEU A 118 2.68 7.90 11.06
CA LEU A 118 3.18 9.24 10.74
C LEU A 118 2.80 10.26 11.81
N LYS A 119 1.58 10.20 12.35
CA LYS A 119 1.15 11.06 13.47
C LYS A 119 1.99 10.82 14.73
N TYR A 120 2.29 9.57 15.05
CA TYR A 120 3.17 9.22 16.17
C TYR A 120 4.56 9.83 15.98
N LYS A 121 5.20 9.60 14.83
CA LYS A 121 6.53 10.17 14.52
C LYS A 121 6.53 11.70 14.54
N MET A 122 5.48 12.33 14.04
CA MET A 122 5.34 13.79 14.08
C MET A 122 5.28 14.31 15.52
N LEU A 123 4.54 13.64 16.40
CA LEU A 123 4.44 14.02 17.82
C LEU A 123 5.78 13.81 18.56
N GLU A 124 6.46 12.70 18.28
CA GLU A 124 7.80 12.40 18.80
C GLU A 124 8.79 13.50 18.40
N MET A 125 8.86 13.83 17.11
CA MET A 125 9.74 14.89 16.58
C MET A 125 9.40 16.27 17.18
N LYS A 126 8.10 16.59 17.32
CA LYS A 126 7.65 17.83 17.97
C LYS A 126 8.12 17.92 19.42
N THR A 127 8.05 16.81 20.15
CA THR A 127 8.47 16.75 21.57
C THR A 127 9.99 16.91 21.69
N GLN A 128 10.76 16.25 20.81
CA GLN A 128 12.21 16.38 20.75
C GLN A 128 12.62 17.84 20.48
N HIS A 129 12.04 18.48 19.46
CA HIS A 129 12.33 19.89 19.16
C HIS A 129 11.91 20.84 20.28
N GLN A 130 10.78 20.61 20.94
CA GLN A 130 10.39 21.44 22.08
C GLN A 130 11.41 21.33 23.24
N SER A 131 11.92 20.13 23.50
CA SER A 131 12.98 19.91 24.48
C SER A 131 14.27 20.63 24.09
N GLU A 132 14.67 20.58 22.81
CA GLU A 132 15.86 21.29 22.30
C GLU A 132 15.70 22.81 22.43
N ILE A 133 14.55 23.37 22.06
CA ILE A 133 14.25 24.79 22.22
C ILE A 133 14.35 25.21 23.69
N ASN A 134 13.80 24.41 24.61
CA ASN A 134 13.87 24.71 26.04
C ASN A 134 15.32 24.70 26.55
N LYS A 135 16.14 23.74 26.10
CA LYS A 135 17.57 23.69 26.43
C LYS A 135 18.31 24.93 25.91
N MET A 136 18.11 25.29 24.64
CA MET A 136 18.73 26.48 24.04
C MET A 136 18.30 27.77 24.76
N ASN A 137 17.02 27.91 25.12
CA ASN A 137 16.53 29.06 25.87
C ASN A 137 17.17 29.17 27.27
N ASN A 138 17.37 28.04 27.95
CA ASN A 138 18.05 28.00 29.25
C ASN A 138 19.52 28.41 29.10
N GLU A 139 20.23 27.87 28.11
CA GLU A 139 21.62 28.24 27.82
C GLU A 139 21.77 29.72 27.46
N LEU A 140 20.85 30.25 26.64
CA LEU A 140 20.81 31.67 26.29
C LEU A 140 20.58 32.55 27.52
N SER A 141 19.68 32.15 28.41
CA SER A 141 19.41 32.87 29.66
C SER A 141 20.66 32.92 30.54
N LEU A 142 21.34 31.78 30.72
CA LEU A 142 22.59 31.69 31.49
C LEU A 142 23.70 32.54 30.87
N ALA A 143 23.85 32.52 29.54
CA ALA A 143 24.82 33.34 28.83
C ALA A 143 24.55 34.83 29.03
N LYS A 144 23.28 35.26 28.93
CA LYS A 144 22.88 36.65 29.20
C LYS A 144 23.18 37.08 30.64
N GLN A 145 22.89 36.22 31.63
CA GLN A 145 23.20 36.51 33.03
C GLN A 145 24.70 36.69 33.26
N LYS A 146 25.55 35.84 32.66
CA LYS A 146 27.01 35.97 32.74
C LYS A 146 27.51 37.29 32.15
N ILE A 147 27.06 37.66 30.95
CA ILE A 147 27.41 38.94 30.32
C ILE A 147 27.04 40.12 31.22
N GLN A 148 25.83 40.07 31.81
CA GLN A 148 25.34 41.15 32.66
C GLN A 148 26.14 41.26 33.97
N ALA A 149 26.58 40.13 34.54
CA ALA A 149 27.47 40.12 35.71
C ALA A 149 28.85 40.72 35.36
N THR A 150 29.48 40.25 34.28
CA THR A 150 30.80 40.76 33.85
C THR A 150 30.78 42.25 33.54
N ASN A 151 29.70 42.76 32.92
CA ASN A 151 29.56 44.20 32.67
C ASN A 151 29.49 45.03 33.95
N LYS A 152 28.89 44.51 35.03
CA LYS A 152 28.85 45.19 36.33
C LYS A 152 30.21 45.20 37.03
N ASP A 153 31.03 44.18 36.82
CA ASP A 153 32.38 44.10 37.41
C ASP A 153 33.39 45.03 36.70
N LEU A 154 33.04 45.55 35.51
CA LEU A 154 33.84 46.46 34.70
C LEU A 154 33.52 47.96 34.94
N GLU A 155 32.40 48.27 35.61
CA GLU A 155 31.99 49.62 36.04
C GLU A 155 32.53 49.94 37.45
#